data_AF-F4N3V1-F1
#
_entry.id   AF-F4N3V1-F1
#
_cell.length_a   1.000
_cell.length_b   1.000
_cell.length_c   1.000
_cell.angle_alpha   90.00
_cell.angle_beta   90.00
_cell.angle_gamma   90.00
#
_symmetry.space_group_name_H-M   'P 1'
#
loop_
_entity.id
_entity.type
_entity.pdbx_description
1 polymer ?
#
loop_
_entity_poly.entity_id
_entity_poly.type
_entity_poly.pdbx_seq_one_letter_code
_entity_poly.pdbx_strand_id
1 'polypeptide(L)' 'MRGADKSDAIYIGDEDTFVELFRGDDSIFSGNGNTVYRHYGIDDGHDTIEDKGGESDCIQFINIKCQKIRLKRSGNDLIF' A
#
# COMPACT_ATOMS: atom_id res chain seq x y z
N MET A 1 5.39 9.37 5.00
CA MET A 1 5.31 9.82 3.60
C MET A 1 3.85 9.88 3.15
N ARG A 2 3.51 10.69 2.14
CA ARG A 2 2.17 10.79 1.54
C ARG A 2 2.29 10.75 0.02
N GLY A 3 1.44 9.98 -0.65
CA GLY A 3 1.17 10.14 -2.09
C GLY A 3 0.42 11.44 -2.37
N ALA A 4 0.38 11.89 -3.62
CA ALA A 4 -0.47 12.98 -4.07
C ALA A 4 -1.84 12.46 -4.55
N ASP A 5 -2.77 13.35 -4.89
CA ASP A 5 -4.05 12.98 -5.53
C ASP A 5 -3.86 12.71 -7.05
N LYS A 6 -2.85 11.92 -7.41
CA LYS A 6 -2.53 11.47 -8.77
C LYS A 6 -1.65 10.21 -8.68
N SER A 7 -1.58 9.44 -9.77
CA SER A 7 -0.63 8.31 -9.87
C SER A 7 0.82 8.76 -9.64
N ASP A 8 1.47 8.14 -8.67
CA ASP A 8 2.85 8.38 -8.29
C ASP A 8 3.72 7.11 -8.39
N ALA A 9 5.03 7.32 -8.53
CA ALA A 9 6.03 6.31 -8.27
C ALA A 9 6.68 6.64 -6.92
N ILE A 10 6.46 5.78 -5.92
CA ILE A 10 6.86 5.98 -4.53
C ILE A 10 8.02 5.04 -4.21
N TYR A 11 9.15 5.60 -3.78
CA TYR A 11 10.32 4.84 -3.35
C TYR A 11 10.56 5.07 -1.86
N ILE A 12 10.47 3.99 -1.08
CA ILE A 12 10.69 3.97 0.37
C ILE A 12 12.05 3.29 0.61
N GLY A 13 12.89 3.91 1.44
CA GLY A 13 14.21 3.38 1.79
C GLY A 13 14.13 2.16 2.72
N ASP A 14 15.27 1.78 3.30
CA ASP A 14 15.36 0.68 4.26
C ASP A 14 14.92 1.08 5.70
N GLU A 15 14.22 2.20 5.83
CA GLU A 15 13.81 2.77 7.12
C GLU A 15 12.35 2.48 7.43
N ASP A 16 12.04 2.25 8.71
CA ASP A 16 10.67 2.07 9.15
C ASP A 16 9.80 3.27 8.76
N THR A 17 8.75 3.02 7.99
CA THR A 17 7.99 4.09 7.32
C THR A 17 6.49 3.90 7.45
N PHE A 18 5.79 5.02 7.64
CA PHE A 18 4.34 5.09 7.43
C PHE A 18 4.07 5.80 6.11
N VAL A 19 3.33 5.14 5.21
CA VAL A 19 2.88 5.73 3.94
C VAL A 19 1.36 5.83 3.92
N GLU A 20 0.87 7.01 3.57
CA GLU A 20 -0.55 7.24 3.27
C GLU A 20 -0.71 7.29 1.76
N LEU A 21 -1.53 6.37 1.24
CA LEU A 21 -1.89 6.29 -0.17
C LEU A 21 -3.17 7.11 -0.36
N PHE A 22 -3.16 7.93 -1.41
CA PHE A 22 -4.26 8.83 -1.76
C PHE A 22 -4.79 8.43 -3.14
N ARG A 23 -5.39 9.35 -3.89
CA ARG A 23 -6.01 9.04 -5.18
C ARG A 23 -4.97 8.77 -6.26
N GLY A 24 -5.30 7.87 -7.17
CA GLY A 24 -4.51 7.58 -8.36
C GLY A 24 -3.84 6.23 -8.26
N ASP A 25 -3.56 5.59 -9.40
CA ASP A 25 -2.92 4.27 -9.40
C ASP A 25 -1.43 4.42 -9.05
N ASP A 26 -1.03 4.13 -7.81
CA ASP A 26 0.33 4.30 -7.32
C ASP A 26 1.20 3.04 -7.52
N SER A 27 2.49 3.22 -7.81
CA SER A 27 3.50 2.16 -7.81
C SER A 27 4.48 2.37 -6.67
N ILE A 28 4.49 1.48 -5.68
CA ILE A 28 5.24 1.62 -4.44
C ILE A 28 6.33 0.55 -4.37
N PHE A 29 7.57 0.99 -4.12
CA PHE A 29 8.72 0.12 -3.95
C PHE A 29 9.35 0.38 -2.58
N SER A 30 9.31 -0.58 -1.67
CA SER A 30 9.91 -0.45 -0.33
C SER A 30 11.20 -1.23 -0.15
N GLY A 31 12.04 -0.72 0.76
CA GLY A 31 13.25 -1.39 1.24
C GLY A 31 12.96 -2.44 2.30
N ASN A 32 13.95 -2.71 3.16
CA ASN A 32 13.89 -3.75 4.20
C ASN A 32 13.33 -3.26 5.56
N GLY A 33 12.92 -2.00 5.65
CA GLY A 33 12.37 -1.40 6.87
C GLY A 33 10.88 -1.69 7.01
N ASN A 34 10.40 -1.79 8.25
CA ASN A 34 8.99 -2.11 8.50
C ASN A 34 8.09 -0.98 7.99
N THR A 35 7.24 -1.28 7.02
CA THR A 35 6.41 -0.30 6.34
C THR A 35 4.93 -0.53 6.65
N VAL A 36 4.25 0.56 7.01
CA VAL A 36 2.80 0.59 7.20
C VAL A 36 2.13 1.33 6.04
N TYR A 37 1.45 0.56 5.19
CA TYR A 37 0.68 1.03 4.05
C TYR A 37 -0.75 1.34 4.46
N ARG A 38 -1.14 2.62 4.45
CA ARG A 38 -2.48 3.07 4.85
C ARG A 38 -3.31 3.45 3.64
N HIS A 39 -4.33 2.64 3.35
CA HIS A 39 -5.37 2.90 2.36
C HIS A 39 -6.60 3.52 3.04
N TYR A 40 -7.17 4.56 2.45
CA TYR A 40 -8.25 5.37 2.98
C TYR A 40 -9.60 5.18 2.28
N GLY A 41 -9.70 4.47 1.15
CA GLY A 41 -11.01 4.20 0.54
C GLY A 41 -11.04 3.63 -0.88
N ILE A 42 -12.25 3.68 -1.47
CA ILE A 42 -12.57 3.20 -2.82
C ILE A 42 -11.96 4.09 -3.91
N ASP A 43 -11.62 5.34 -3.57
CA ASP A 43 -11.10 6.33 -4.51
C ASP A 43 -9.56 6.38 -4.53
N ASP A 44 -8.88 5.52 -3.77
CA ASP A 44 -7.41 5.50 -3.73
C ASP A 44 -6.85 5.08 -5.10
N GLY A 45 -7.56 4.21 -5.84
CA GLY A 45 -7.12 3.73 -7.14
C GLY A 45 -6.69 2.27 -7.08
N HIS A 46 -5.94 1.83 -8.08
CA HIS A 46 -5.37 0.48 -8.15
C HIS A 46 -3.87 0.54 -7.89
N ASP A 47 -3.51 0.55 -6.62
CA ASP A 47 -2.10 0.62 -6.20
C ASP A 47 -1.41 -0.74 -6.34
N THR A 48 -0.11 -0.69 -6.61
CA THR A 48 0.78 -1.86 -6.62
C THR A 48 1.91 -1.65 -5.62
N ILE A 49 2.10 -2.62 -4.73
CA ILE A 49 3.17 -2.61 -3.72
C ILE A 49 4.15 -3.75 -4.05
N GLU A 50 5.41 -3.39 -4.31
CA GLU A 50 6.54 -4.30 -4.34
C GLU A 50 7.37 -4.09 -3.08
N ASP A 51 7.26 -5.02 -2.14
CA ASP A 51 7.91 -4.95 -0.83
C ASP A 51 9.09 -5.91 -0.75
N LYS A 52 10.27 -5.41 -0.36
CA LYS A 52 11.50 -6.22 -0.23
C LYS A 52 11.59 -6.95 1.11
N GLY A 53 10.83 -6.50 2.11
CA GLY A 53 10.65 -7.16 3.38
C GLY A 53 10.69 -6.22 4.57
N GLY A 54 10.54 -6.84 5.73
CA GLY A 54 10.43 -6.24 7.04
C GLY A 54 9.92 -7.35 7.95
N GLU A 55 10.22 -7.29 9.24
CA GLU A 55 9.73 -8.31 10.17
C GLU A 55 8.26 -8.09 10.55
N SER A 56 7.71 -6.91 10.24
CA SER A 56 6.41 -6.45 10.75
C SER A 56 5.71 -5.44 9.83
N ASP A 57 5.82 -5.60 8.51
CA ASP A 57 5.05 -4.80 7.54
C ASP A 57 3.55 -4.96 7.73
N CYS A 58 2.79 -3.91 7.42
CA CYS A 58 1.36 -3.87 7.68
C CYS A 58 0.60 -3.13 6.59
N ILE A 59 -0.48 -3.73 6.09
CA ILE A 59 -1.51 -3.05 5.30
C ILE A 59 -2.67 -2.69 6.22
N GLN A 60 -3.00 -1.41 6.31
CA GLN A 60 -4.11 -0.88 7.09
C GLN A 60 -5.18 -0.30 6.18
N PHE A 61 -6.38 -0.88 6.25
CA PHE A 61 -7.57 -0.34 5.61
C PHE A 61 -8.31 0.59 6.58
N ILE A 62 -8.28 1.89 6.30
CA ILE A 62 -8.83 2.94 7.16
C ILE A 62 -10.20 3.36 6.62
N ASN A 63 -11.18 3.48 7.52
CA ASN A 63 -12.56 3.84 7.18
C ASN A 63 -13.26 2.88 6.18
N ILE A 64 -12.68 1.71 5.94
CA ILE A 64 -13.26 0.65 5.10
C ILE A 64 -13.90 -0.41 5.99
N LYS A 65 -15.17 -0.73 5.72
CA LYS A 65 -15.87 -1.80 6.43
C LYS A 65 -15.22 -3.14 6.07
N CYS A 66 -14.85 -3.94 7.07
CA CYS A 66 -14.17 -5.22 6.84
C CYS A 66 -14.94 -6.17 5.90
N GLN A 67 -16.28 -6.11 5.90
CA GLN A 67 -17.10 -6.95 5.00
C GLN A 67 -16.95 -6.59 3.51
N LYS A 68 -16.37 -5.43 3.19
CA LYS A 68 -16.11 -4.96 1.83
C LYS A 68 -14.73 -5.39 1.31
N ILE A 69 -13.82 -5.80 2.18
CA ILE A 69 -12.47 -6.25 1.79
C ILE A 69 -12.57 -7.62 1.13
N ARG A 70 -11.91 -7.78 -0.02
CA ARG A 70 -11.92 -9.02 -0.80
C ARG A 70 -10.51 -9.42 -1.18
N LEU A 71 -9.95 -10.36 -0.44
CA LEU A 71 -8.64 -10.90 -0.73
C LEU A 71 -8.74 -12.02 -1.78
N LYS A 72 -7.91 -11.92 -2.82
CA LYS A 72 -7.81 -12.94 -3.87
C LYS A 72 -6.35 -13.11 -4.26
N ARG A 73 -5.91 -14.36 -4.38
CA ARG A 73 -4.65 -14.68 -5.05
C ARG A 73 -4.82 -14.64 -6.58
N SER A 74 -3.92 -13.97 -7.27
CA SER A 74 -3.81 -13.97 -8.73
C SER A 74 -2.35 -14.23 -9.13
N GLY A 75 -2.05 -15.43 -9.62
CA GLY A 75 -0.65 -15.82 -9.87
C GLY A 75 0.18 -15.83 -8.58
N ASN A 76 1.20 -14.97 -8.53
CA ASN A 76 2.06 -14.77 -7.37
C ASN A 76 1.63 -13.59 -6.49
N ASP A 77 0.56 -12.90 -6.86
CA ASP A 77 0.16 -11.65 -6.21
C ASP A 77 -1.06 -11.86 -5.31
N LEU A 78 -1.12 -11.06 -4.24
CA LEU A 78 -2.33 -10.84 -3.45
C LEU A 78 -3.03 -9.58 -3.97
N ILE A 79 -4.28 -9.73 -4.39
CA ILE A 79 -5.17 -8.63 -4.77
C ILE A 79 -6.17 -8.43 -3.63
N PHE A 80 -6.44 -7.18 -3.27
CA PHE A 80 -7.34 -6.83 -2.17
C PHE A 80 -8.30 -5.68 -2.52
#